data_AF-M4E292-F1
#
_entry.id   AF-M4E292-F1
#
_cell.length_a   1.000
_cell.length_b   1.000
_cell.length_c   1.000
_cell.angle_alpha   90.00
_cell.angle_beta   90.00
_cell.angle_gamma   90.00
#
_symmetry.space_group_name_H-M   'P 1'
#
loop_
_entity.id
_entity.type
_entity.pdbx_description
1 polymer ?
#
loop_
_entity_poly.entity_id
_entity_poly.type
_entity_poly.pdbx_seq_one_letter_code
_entity_poly.pdbx_strand_id
1 'polypeptide(L)'
;MEKIAVGGEAGGAGGAYSYNALKRLDNIWSNICTQPQGPQETQQIVSRVSGLSQDYAMGNNLVGTFDIAVCGGTLGIFLATALCAKGLRVAVVERNAIKGNRCGFESLGDIWVEDILNLGVSPAKLVETVKQRFVSLGGVILEDCSLSSITIYDDVAVMQLSKGDILSSRLVIDAMGNFSPILKQIKGGRKPDGMCLVVGSCAHGFKENSSSDVIYSSSSVTKVADANVQLFWEAFPAGSGPLDRTTYMFTYTEPQSTSPSLEDLLEEYWKLMPKYQGVSLDELEILRVVYGIFPTYKNSPLQAAFDRVLQFGDASGIQSPVSFGGFGSLTRHLGRLSNGIYEAIDGDLLDSDSLSKLNPYMPNLSASWLFQRAMSAKQKLDVSPSFTNELLHVNFTCMQRLGDPVLRPFLQDVIQFGPLAKTLGLVMLNKPQIIPSIFRQAIFGRTSSKDEVPVEETPRGLEIWSWPRLRVVILSIFLKSETIIVTAF
;
A
#
# COMPACT_ATOMS: atom_id res chain seq x y z
N MET A 1 -14.72 -18.11 15.29
CA MET A 1 -14.82 -16.67 14.91
C MET A 1 -16.12 -16.00 15.38
N GLU A 2 -17.25 -16.69 15.48
CA GLU A 2 -18.58 -16.09 15.74
C GLU A 2 -18.77 -15.29 17.06
N LYS A 3 -17.85 -15.41 18.03
CA LYS A 3 -17.95 -14.76 19.35
C LYS A 3 -17.21 -13.42 19.47
N ILE A 4 -16.62 -12.90 18.39
CA ILE A 4 -15.80 -11.69 18.42
C ILE A 4 -16.68 -10.44 18.30
N ALA A 5 -16.51 -9.47 19.20
CA ALA A 5 -17.36 -8.31 19.31
C ALA A 5 -17.31 -7.40 18.07
N VAL A 6 -18.46 -7.14 17.45
CA VAL A 6 -18.56 -6.34 16.23
C VAL A 6 -18.61 -4.84 16.57
N GLY A 7 -17.44 -4.25 16.81
CA GLY A 7 -17.29 -2.79 16.86
C GLY A 7 -17.66 -2.15 15.52
N GLY A 8 -18.31 -0.98 15.55
CA GLY A 8 -18.95 -0.36 14.38
C GLY A 8 -18.03 -0.18 13.17
N GLU A 9 -18.33 -0.91 12.09
CA GLU A 9 -17.46 -1.13 10.93
C GLU A 9 -16.94 0.17 10.28
N ALA A 10 -15.80 0.07 9.58
CA ALA A 10 -15.36 1.00 8.54
C ALA A 10 -14.48 0.24 7.55
N GLY A 11 -14.84 0.29 6.26
CA GLY A 11 -14.16 -0.47 5.20
C GLY A 11 -13.13 0.38 4.46
N GLY A 12 -11.88 0.43 4.96
CA GLY A 12 -10.79 1.19 4.34
C GLY A 12 -9.83 0.32 3.52
N ALA A 13 -9.59 0.71 2.26
CA ALA A 13 -8.49 0.22 1.40
C ALA A 13 -8.22 -1.31 1.41
N GLY A 14 -9.27 -2.14 1.48
CA GLY A 14 -9.14 -3.61 1.47
C GLY A 14 -8.56 -4.20 2.76
N GLY A 15 -9.01 -3.74 3.92
CA GLY A 15 -8.92 -4.49 5.18
C GLY A 15 -10.22 -4.38 5.96
N ALA A 16 -10.50 -5.36 6.82
CA ALA A 16 -11.71 -5.39 7.64
C ALA A 16 -11.52 -6.25 8.90
N TYR A 17 -12.59 -6.35 9.70
CA TYR A 17 -12.54 -6.83 11.09
C TYR A 17 -13.65 -7.83 11.46
N SER A 18 -14.55 -8.18 10.54
CA SER A 18 -15.72 -9.05 10.78
C SER A 18 -15.74 -10.25 9.84
N TYR A 19 -16.22 -11.41 10.31
CA TYR A 19 -16.19 -12.66 9.51
C TYR A 19 -16.91 -12.53 8.15
N ASN A 20 -18.01 -11.78 8.09
CA ASN A 20 -18.69 -11.46 6.82
C ASN A 20 -17.78 -10.63 5.89
N ALA A 21 -16.98 -9.71 6.42
CA ALA A 21 -16.04 -8.93 5.63
C ALA A 21 -14.78 -9.72 5.20
N LEU A 22 -14.37 -10.75 5.97
CA LEU A 22 -13.36 -11.73 5.55
C LEU A 22 -13.84 -12.46 4.28
N LYS A 23 -15.03 -13.09 4.34
CA LYS A 23 -15.64 -13.77 3.19
C LYS A 23 -15.86 -12.84 1.99
N ARG A 24 -16.23 -11.57 2.20
CA ARG A 24 -16.29 -10.57 1.11
C ARG A 24 -14.92 -10.35 0.45
N LEU A 25 -13.83 -10.31 1.21
CA LEU A 25 -12.48 -10.11 0.68
C LEU A 25 -11.91 -11.37 0.02
N ASP A 26 -12.21 -12.56 0.56
CA ASP A 26 -11.89 -13.84 -0.08
C ASP A 26 -12.62 -14.02 -1.42
N ASN A 27 -13.90 -13.61 -1.51
CA ASN A 27 -14.60 -13.59 -2.79
C ASN A 27 -13.95 -12.63 -3.81
N ILE A 28 -13.46 -11.47 -3.36
CA ILE A 28 -12.70 -10.55 -4.23
C ILE A 28 -11.38 -11.19 -4.67
N TRP A 29 -10.66 -11.85 -3.77
CA TRP A 29 -9.38 -12.51 -4.06
C TRP A 29 -9.55 -13.71 -5.01
N SER A 30 -10.53 -14.58 -4.75
CA SER A 30 -10.89 -15.72 -5.58
C SER A 30 -11.28 -15.27 -6.99
N ASN A 31 -12.06 -14.18 -7.13
CA ASN A 31 -12.36 -13.59 -8.43
C ASN A 31 -11.08 -13.12 -9.16
N ILE A 32 -10.16 -12.42 -8.48
CA ILE A 32 -8.88 -12.00 -9.06
C ILE A 32 -8.05 -13.21 -9.52
N CYS A 33 -8.05 -14.31 -8.76
CA CYS A 33 -7.36 -15.55 -9.12
C CYS A 33 -8.00 -16.27 -10.31
N THR A 34 -9.33 -16.36 -10.36
CA THR A 34 -10.08 -17.21 -11.32
C THR A 34 -10.47 -16.51 -12.62
N GLN A 35 -10.65 -15.19 -12.65
CA GLN A 35 -11.13 -14.48 -13.83
C GLN A 35 -10.21 -14.70 -15.07
N PRO A 36 -10.78 -14.80 -16.29
CA PRO A 36 -9.99 -14.79 -17.53
C PRO A 36 -9.23 -13.46 -17.69
N GLN A 37 -8.02 -13.52 -18.26
CA GLN A 37 -7.32 -12.33 -18.74
C GLN A 37 -7.85 -11.94 -20.12
N GLY A 38 -8.28 -10.70 -20.27
CA GLY A 38 -8.79 -10.12 -21.52
C GLY A 38 -9.62 -8.87 -21.23
N PRO A 39 -10.05 -8.12 -22.26
CA PRO A 39 -10.94 -6.97 -22.07
C PRO A 39 -12.27 -7.41 -21.47
N GLN A 40 -12.58 -6.96 -20.26
CA GLN A 40 -13.90 -7.13 -19.66
C GLN A 40 -14.73 -5.85 -19.83
N GLU A 41 -16.05 -5.98 -19.94
CA GLU A 41 -16.97 -4.87 -19.75
C GLU A 41 -16.88 -4.39 -18.29
N THR A 42 -15.98 -3.44 -18.05
CA THR A 42 -15.90 -2.73 -16.77
C THR A 42 -16.95 -1.63 -16.72
N GLN A 43 -17.56 -1.42 -15.54
CA GLN A 43 -18.47 -0.30 -15.34
C GLN A 43 -17.75 1.01 -15.71
N GLN A 44 -18.33 1.78 -16.63
CA GLN A 44 -17.80 3.10 -16.96
C GLN A 44 -18.11 4.06 -15.81
N ILE A 45 -17.08 4.33 -15.00
CA ILE A 45 -17.11 5.31 -13.90
C ILE A 45 -16.72 6.69 -14.42
N VAL A 46 -15.74 6.74 -15.33
CA VAL A 46 -15.24 7.96 -15.95
C VAL A 46 -15.64 8.00 -17.43
N SER A 47 -16.28 9.09 -17.85
CA SER A 47 -16.62 9.41 -19.24
C SER A 47 -16.05 10.77 -19.64
N ARG A 48 -15.98 11.05 -20.94
CA ARG A 48 -15.67 12.38 -21.48
C ARG A 48 -16.81 12.86 -22.37
N VAL A 49 -17.13 14.14 -22.27
CA VAL A 49 -18.02 14.86 -23.18
C VAL A 49 -17.25 16.08 -23.69
N SER A 50 -17.18 16.26 -25.01
CA SER A 50 -16.58 17.46 -25.61
C SER A 50 -17.50 18.67 -25.44
N GLY A 51 -16.95 19.82 -25.08
CA GLY A 51 -17.70 21.03 -24.76
C GLY A 51 -17.48 21.51 -23.33
N LEU A 52 -18.27 22.53 -22.95
CA LEU A 52 -18.20 23.19 -21.64
C LEU A 52 -19.32 22.69 -20.71
N SER A 53 -19.05 22.67 -19.42
CA SER A 53 -19.97 22.15 -18.39
C SER A 53 -21.33 22.85 -18.26
N GLN A 54 -21.54 24.00 -18.91
CA GLN A 54 -22.80 24.76 -18.87
C GLN A 54 -24.02 23.94 -19.36
N ASP A 55 -23.81 22.99 -20.28
CA ASP A 55 -24.87 22.16 -20.86
C ASP A 55 -25.44 21.10 -19.90
N TYR A 56 -24.83 20.86 -18.73
CA TYR A 56 -25.19 19.77 -17.81
C TYR A 56 -25.96 20.22 -16.55
N ALA A 57 -26.15 21.53 -16.36
CA ALA A 57 -26.61 22.11 -15.10
C ALA A 57 -28.15 22.21 -14.92
N MET A 58 -28.92 21.28 -15.50
CA MET A 58 -30.40 21.28 -15.39
C MET A 58 -30.95 19.96 -14.84
N GLY A 59 -31.16 19.88 -13.52
CA GLY A 59 -31.97 18.83 -12.90
C GLY A 59 -31.67 18.52 -11.43
N ASN A 60 -30.39 18.56 -11.02
CA ASN A 60 -29.95 18.07 -9.71
C ASN A 60 -29.42 19.18 -8.79
N ASN A 61 -29.39 18.91 -7.48
CA ASN A 61 -28.77 19.79 -6.49
C ASN A 61 -27.23 19.78 -6.64
N LEU A 62 -26.68 20.92 -7.05
CA LEU A 62 -25.25 21.19 -7.02
C LEU A 62 -24.82 21.51 -5.58
N VAL A 63 -24.02 20.65 -4.97
CA VAL A 63 -23.49 20.83 -3.60
C VAL A 63 -22.37 21.89 -3.57
N GLY A 64 -21.66 22.09 -4.68
CA GLY A 64 -20.74 23.21 -4.86
C GLY A 64 -19.76 23.04 -6.01
N THR A 65 -19.10 24.15 -6.35
CA THR A 65 -17.97 24.19 -7.30
C THR A 65 -16.68 24.38 -6.51
N PHE A 66 -15.77 23.42 -6.62
CA PHE A 66 -14.48 23.38 -5.94
C PHE A 66 -13.33 23.53 -6.94
N ASP A 67 -12.12 23.75 -6.44
CA ASP A 67 -10.93 23.72 -7.29
C ASP A 67 -10.45 22.26 -7.45
N ILE A 68 -10.55 21.48 -6.36
CA ILE A 68 -10.23 20.05 -6.30
C ILE A 68 -11.33 19.28 -5.58
N ALA A 69 -11.64 18.07 -6.06
CA ALA A 69 -12.39 17.07 -5.29
C ALA A 69 -11.56 15.80 -5.08
N VAL A 70 -11.53 15.27 -3.85
CA VAL A 70 -10.71 14.11 -3.46
C VAL A 70 -11.62 12.95 -3.06
N CYS A 71 -11.56 11.85 -3.81
CA CYS A 71 -12.34 10.64 -3.56
C CYS A 71 -11.56 9.69 -2.66
N GLY A 72 -12.01 9.45 -1.42
CA GLY A 72 -11.33 8.62 -0.43
C GLY A 72 -10.57 9.46 0.61
N GLY A 73 -11.09 9.50 1.83
CA GLY A 73 -10.61 10.38 2.90
C GLY A 73 -9.36 9.88 3.62
N THR A 74 -9.20 8.57 3.81
CA THR A 74 -8.19 7.99 4.72
C THR A 74 -6.76 8.47 4.44
N LEU A 75 -6.33 8.47 3.17
CA LEU A 75 -5.07 9.10 2.74
C LEU A 75 -5.29 10.45 2.06
N GLY A 76 -6.42 10.63 1.37
CA GLY A 76 -6.73 11.86 0.63
C GLY A 76 -6.73 13.11 1.52
N ILE A 77 -7.13 13.00 2.79
CA ILE A 77 -7.18 14.12 3.73
C ILE A 77 -5.81 14.78 3.97
N PHE A 78 -4.70 14.03 3.89
CA PHE A 78 -3.35 14.58 4.05
C PHE A 78 -2.98 15.50 2.89
N LEU A 79 -3.27 15.08 1.66
CA LEU A 79 -3.05 15.88 0.46
C LEU A 79 -4.06 17.04 0.37
N ALA A 80 -5.33 16.79 0.67
CA ALA A 80 -6.37 17.82 0.73
C ALA A 80 -6.01 18.94 1.73
N THR A 81 -5.47 18.59 2.91
CA THR A 81 -4.97 19.57 3.90
C THR A 81 -3.79 20.37 3.36
N ALA A 82 -2.83 19.74 2.66
CA ALA A 82 -1.70 20.44 2.05
C ALA A 82 -2.13 21.39 0.91
N LEU A 83 -3.23 21.10 0.22
CA LEU A 83 -3.79 21.90 -0.87
C LEU A 83 -4.66 23.06 -0.34
N CYS A 84 -5.49 22.85 0.69
CA CYS A 84 -6.16 23.95 1.39
C CYS A 84 -5.16 24.90 2.07
N ALA A 85 -4.03 24.39 2.58
CA ALA A 85 -2.95 25.23 3.10
C ALA A 85 -2.26 26.11 2.03
N LYS A 86 -2.57 25.90 0.74
CA LYS A 86 -2.16 26.73 -0.40
C LYS A 86 -3.29 27.64 -0.93
N GLY A 87 -4.43 27.69 -0.24
CA GLY A 87 -5.57 28.54 -0.61
C GLY A 87 -6.56 27.92 -1.59
N LEU A 88 -6.38 26.66 -2.01
CA LEU A 88 -7.32 25.98 -2.91
C LEU A 88 -8.57 25.49 -2.16
N ARG A 89 -9.74 25.62 -2.78
CA ARG A 89 -11.02 25.11 -2.25
C ARG A 89 -11.11 23.62 -2.58
N VAL A 90 -11.00 22.78 -1.55
CA VAL A 90 -10.99 21.32 -1.72
C VAL A 90 -12.20 20.69 -1.04
N ALA A 91 -12.85 19.76 -1.74
CA ALA A 91 -13.83 18.84 -1.17
C ALA A 91 -13.21 17.44 -0.99
N VAL A 92 -13.57 16.74 0.09
CA VAL A 92 -13.26 15.32 0.31
C VAL A 92 -14.55 14.53 0.35
N VAL A 93 -14.66 13.51 -0.50
CA VAL A 93 -15.80 12.59 -0.60
C VAL A 93 -15.36 11.23 -0.05
N GLU A 94 -15.99 10.73 1.01
CA GLU A 94 -15.69 9.43 1.60
C GLU A 94 -16.98 8.63 1.86
N ARG A 95 -16.95 7.34 1.49
CA ARG A 95 -18.08 6.41 1.56
C ARG A 95 -18.48 6.09 3.00
N ASN A 96 -17.58 6.30 3.95
CA ASN A 96 -17.71 5.98 5.37
C ASN A 96 -17.54 7.27 6.20
N ALA A 97 -17.61 7.16 7.52
CA ALA A 97 -16.89 8.09 8.40
C ALA A 97 -15.37 7.90 8.26
N ILE A 98 -14.61 8.99 8.19
CA ILE A 98 -13.15 8.98 8.11
C ILE A 98 -12.57 8.43 9.43
N LYS A 99 -12.01 7.21 9.40
CA LYS A 99 -11.33 6.54 10.53
C LYS A 99 -9.93 6.08 10.11
N GLY A 100 -8.95 6.19 11.01
CA GLY A 100 -7.53 5.94 10.69
C GLY A 100 -7.10 4.47 10.63
N ASN A 101 -6.18 4.15 9.72
CA ASN A 101 -5.58 2.82 9.50
C ASN A 101 -3.99 2.88 9.60
N ARG A 102 -3.23 1.77 9.78
CA ARG A 102 -2.17 1.53 10.84
C ARG A 102 -0.63 1.12 10.38
N CYS A 103 0.42 0.21 10.61
CA CYS A 103 0.97 -1.14 11.15
C CYS A 103 2.58 -1.37 11.26
N GLY A 104 3.16 -2.48 11.86
CA GLY A 104 4.65 -2.83 12.09
C GLY A 104 5.14 -4.35 12.22
N PHE A 105 6.47 -4.76 12.04
CA PHE A 105 7.10 -6.11 11.65
C PHE A 105 8.06 -7.12 12.52
N GLU A 106 9.31 -7.55 12.09
CA GLU A 106 10.48 -8.51 12.50
C GLU A 106 10.48 -9.95 13.14
N SER A 107 11.47 -10.75 12.62
CA SER A 107 12.64 -11.51 13.21
C SER A 107 13.04 -12.87 12.51
N LEU A 108 14.34 -13.22 12.47
CA LEU A 108 14.80 -14.61 12.22
C LEU A 108 16.21 -14.85 12.82
N GLY A 109 16.32 -14.67 14.14
CA GLY A 109 17.59 -14.39 14.78
C GLY A 109 17.89 -12.90 14.64
N ASP A 110 17.82 -12.20 15.76
CA ASP A 110 17.39 -10.81 15.77
C ASP A 110 18.52 -9.84 15.39
N ILE A 111 18.28 -9.00 14.38
CA ILE A 111 19.22 -7.93 14.00
C ILE A 111 18.68 -6.62 14.57
N TRP A 112 18.93 -6.45 15.87
CA TRP A 112 18.54 -5.25 16.61
C TRP A 112 19.06 -3.98 15.93
N VAL A 113 18.14 -3.05 15.66
CA VAL A 113 18.42 -1.75 15.06
C VAL A 113 17.83 -0.64 15.93
N GLU A 114 18.71 0.23 16.45
CA GLU A 114 18.32 1.36 17.29
C GLU A 114 17.86 2.54 16.44
N ASP A 115 16.73 3.16 16.84
CA ASP A 115 16.11 4.30 16.19
C ASP A 115 15.84 4.11 14.68
N ILE A 116 15.14 3.03 14.35
CA ILE A 116 14.51 2.79 13.05
C ILE A 116 13.11 2.23 13.33
N LEU A 117 12.07 2.91 12.87
CA LEU A 117 10.66 2.52 13.12
C LEU A 117 10.35 2.34 14.63
N ASN A 118 10.91 3.24 15.45
CA ASN A 118 10.89 3.22 16.90
C ASN A 118 9.65 3.88 17.53
N LEU A 119 8.90 4.70 16.78
CA LEU A 119 7.78 5.47 17.32
C LEU A 119 6.44 5.08 16.67
N GLY A 120 5.50 4.67 17.53
CA GLY A 120 4.11 4.37 17.16
C GLY A 120 3.17 5.57 17.25
N VAL A 121 2.51 5.90 16.14
CA VAL A 121 1.55 7.01 16.03
C VAL A 121 0.15 6.46 15.82
N SER A 122 -0.78 6.70 16.76
CA SER A 122 -2.18 6.27 16.59
C SER A 122 -2.82 6.95 15.37
N PRO A 123 -3.23 6.20 14.34
CA PRO A 123 -3.71 6.81 13.09
C PRO A 123 -5.12 7.34 13.21
N ALA A 124 -5.96 6.81 14.12
CA ALA A 124 -7.24 7.43 14.42
C ALA A 124 -7.02 8.87 14.93
N LYS A 125 -6.07 9.07 15.84
CA LYS A 125 -5.67 10.40 16.34
C LYS A 125 -5.02 11.25 15.26
N LEU A 126 -4.13 10.68 14.44
CA LEU A 126 -3.45 11.41 13.35
C LEU A 126 -4.44 11.88 12.28
N VAL A 127 -5.29 10.98 11.78
CA VAL A 127 -6.29 11.30 10.75
C VAL A 127 -7.32 12.29 11.28
N GLU A 128 -7.76 12.17 12.53
CA GLU A 128 -8.64 13.17 13.16
C GLU A 128 -7.95 14.54 13.32
N THR A 129 -6.67 14.58 13.73
CA THR A 129 -5.89 15.82 13.81
C THR A 129 -5.77 16.50 12.44
N VAL A 130 -5.58 15.72 11.38
CA VAL A 130 -5.51 16.23 10.00
C VAL A 130 -6.90 16.62 9.49
N LYS A 131 -7.97 15.89 9.84
CA LYS A 131 -9.38 16.23 9.55
C LYS A 131 -9.77 17.58 10.18
N GLN A 132 -9.46 17.79 11.45
CA GLN A 132 -9.68 19.06 12.14
C GLN A 132 -8.90 20.20 11.49
N ARG A 133 -7.63 19.97 11.12
CA ARG A 133 -6.82 20.96 10.40
C ARG A 133 -7.40 21.29 9.01
N PHE A 134 -7.85 20.30 8.25
CA PHE A 134 -8.50 20.49 6.95
C PHE A 134 -9.73 21.40 7.06
N VAL A 135 -10.64 21.11 8.00
CA VAL A 135 -11.84 21.92 8.23
C VAL A 135 -11.47 23.33 8.71
N SER A 136 -10.45 23.49 9.57
CA SER A 136 -9.97 24.82 10.00
C SER A 136 -9.39 25.68 8.87
N LEU A 137 -9.02 25.07 7.75
CA LEU A 137 -8.55 25.74 6.53
C LEU A 137 -9.68 25.94 5.49
N GLY A 138 -10.95 25.72 5.87
CA GLY A 138 -12.11 25.86 4.99
C GLY A 138 -12.40 24.66 4.08
N GLY A 139 -11.73 23.53 4.29
CA GLY A 139 -11.98 22.29 3.55
C GLY A 139 -13.32 21.64 3.88
N VAL A 140 -14.03 21.16 2.86
CA VAL A 140 -15.37 20.55 3.00
C VAL A 140 -15.28 19.02 2.94
N ILE A 141 -15.96 18.33 3.85
CA ILE A 141 -16.00 16.85 3.89
C ILE A 141 -17.45 16.38 3.71
N LEU A 142 -17.66 15.46 2.78
CA LEU A 142 -18.92 14.74 2.57
C LEU A 142 -18.73 13.28 2.99
N GLU A 143 -19.06 12.99 4.25
CA GLU A 143 -19.01 11.63 4.82
C GLU A 143 -20.28 10.83 4.47
N ASP A 144 -20.18 9.51 4.60
CA ASP A 144 -21.20 8.53 4.21
C ASP A 144 -21.75 8.76 2.78
N CYS A 145 -20.87 9.18 1.86
CA CYS A 145 -21.22 9.56 0.50
C CYS A 145 -20.19 9.01 -0.50
N SER A 146 -20.64 8.25 -1.50
CA SER A 146 -19.73 7.60 -2.44
C SER A 146 -19.87 8.12 -3.85
N LEU A 147 -18.77 8.10 -4.59
CA LEU A 147 -18.75 8.41 -6.02
C LEU A 147 -19.58 7.38 -6.81
N SER A 148 -20.48 7.86 -7.66
CA SER A 148 -21.21 7.05 -8.65
C SER A 148 -20.52 7.10 -10.02
N SER A 149 -20.19 8.30 -10.50
CA SER A 149 -19.58 8.55 -11.82
C SER A 149 -18.88 9.91 -11.90
N ILE A 150 -18.02 10.08 -12.89
CA ILE A 150 -17.34 11.32 -13.28
C ILE A 150 -17.56 11.55 -14.77
N THR A 151 -18.06 12.73 -15.14
CA THR A 151 -18.08 13.21 -16.53
C THR A 151 -17.04 14.32 -16.68
N ILE A 152 -16.05 14.11 -17.55
CA ILE A 152 -15.01 15.09 -17.85
C ILE A 152 -15.46 15.97 -19.03
N TYR A 153 -15.42 17.27 -18.82
CA TYR A 153 -15.55 18.31 -19.82
C TYR A 153 -14.18 18.95 -20.07
N ASP A 154 -14.10 19.80 -21.11
CA ASP A 154 -12.86 20.47 -21.43
C ASP A 154 -12.48 21.53 -20.37
N ASP A 155 -13.45 22.05 -19.60
CA ASP A 155 -13.27 23.02 -18.50
C ASP A 155 -13.22 22.41 -17.09
N VAL A 156 -14.01 21.37 -16.79
CA VAL A 156 -14.13 20.78 -15.44
C VAL A 156 -14.42 19.28 -15.46
N ALA A 157 -14.22 18.62 -14.32
CA ALA A 157 -14.75 17.30 -14.03
C ALA A 157 -15.97 17.40 -13.10
N VAL A 158 -17.11 16.88 -13.58
CA VAL A 158 -18.39 16.85 -12.86
C VAL A 158 -18.58 15.45 -12.25
N MET A 159 -18.84 15.38 -10.95
CA MET A 159 -19.00 14.13 -10.20
C MET A 159 -20.46 13.95 -9.77
N GLN A 160 -21.02 12.77 -10.01
CA GLN A 160 -22.31 12.35 -9.44
C GLN A 160 -22.06 11.50 -8.19
N LEU A 161 -22.78 11.80 -7.10
CA LEU A 161 -22.65 11.10 -5.83
C LEU A 161 -23.83 10.15 -5.59
N SER A 162 -23.65 9.16 -4.71
CA SER A 162 -24.64 8.12 -4.42
C SER A 162 -25.89 8.62 -3.67
N LYS A 163 -25.96 9.91 -3.33
CA LYS A 163 -27.13 10.60 -2.76
C LYS A 163 -27.94 11.39 -3.81
N GLY A 164 -27.50 11.42 -5.08
CA GLY A 164 -28.08 12.20 -6.18
C GLY A 164 -27.44 13.59 -6.35
N ASP A 165 -26.70 14.04 -5.33
CA ASP A 165 -25.90 15.27 -5.31
C ASP A 165 -24.86 15.32 -6.44
N ILE A 166 -24.58 16.53 -6.94
CA ILE A 166 -23.52 16.81 -7.91
C ILE A 166 -22.43 17.70 -7.30
N LEU A 167 -21.18 17.43 -7.64
CA LEU A 167 -20.03 18.33 -7.44
C LEU A 167 -19.41 18.70 -8.79
N SER A 168 -18.85 19.90 -8.88
CA SER A 168 -17.97 20.32 -9.99
C SER A 168 -16.59 20.68 -9.47
N SER A 169 -15.52 20.29 -10.19
CA SER A 169 -14.13 20.55 -9.81
C SER A 169 -13.21 20.68 -11.01
N ARG A 170 -12.09 21.41 -10.91
CA ARG A 170 -11.09 21.47 -12.01
C ARG A 170 -10.23 20.21 -12.10
N LEU A 171 -10.02 19.52 -10.98
CA LEU A 171 -9.27 18.27 -10.85
C LEU A 171 -9.93 17.33 -9.83
N VAL A 172 -10.13 16.06 -10.20
CA VAL A 172 -10.46 14.98 -9.26
C VAL A 172 -9.22 14.20 -8.88
N ILE A 173 -9.06 13.91 -7.58
CA ILE A 173 -7.99 13.06 -7.05
C ILE A 173 -8.59 11.73 -6.59
N ASP A 174 -8.20 10.63 -7.22
CA ASP A 174 -8.57 9.28 -6.78
C ASP A 174 -7.63 8.80 -5.69
N ALA A 175 -8.13 8.82 -4.45
CA ALA A 175 -7.50 8.31 -3.24
C ALA A 175 -8.28 7.11 -2.64
N MET A 176 -9.17 6.47 -3.41
CA MET A 176 -10.00 5.33 -2.96
C MET A 176 -9.20 4.02 -2.80
N GLY A 177 -7.92 4.07 -3.19
CA GLY A 177 -6.93 3.03 -2.98
C GLY A 177 -7.03 1.82 -3.91
N ASN A 178 -6.45 0.71 -3.48
CA ASN A 178 -6.21 -0.50 -4.28
C ASN A 178 -7.46 -1.11 -4.97
N PHE A 179 -8.69 -0.75 -4.55
CA PHE A 179 -9.95 -1.26 -5.10
C PHE A 179 -10.82 -0.18 -5.78
N SER A 180 -10.25 1.00 -6.04
CA SER A 180 -10.89 2.13 -6.72
C SER A 180 -11.68 1.66 -7.97
N PRO A 181 -12.94 2.10 -8.14
CA PRO A 181 -13.71 1.86 -9.36
C PRO A 181 -13.03 2.44 -10.61
N ILE A 182 -12.39 3.61 -10.49
CA ILE A 182 -11.63 4.27 -11.56
C ILE A 182 -10.43 3.40 -11.95
N LEU A 183 -9.68 2.91 -10.96
CA LEU A 183 -8.52 2.03 -11.19
C LEU A 183 -8.91 0.72 -11.89
N LYS A 184 -10.10 0.17 -11.61
CA LYS A 184 -10.64 -1.02 -12.30
C LYS A 184 -10.93 -0.74 -13.77
N GLN A 185 -11.53 0.40 -14.09
CA GLN A 185 -11.77 0.84 -15.47
C GLN A 185 -10.43 1.01 -16.22
N ILE A 186 -9.46 1.72 -15.64
CA ILE A 186 -8.13 1.94 -16.26
C ILE A 186 -7.41 0.61 -16.52
N LYS A 187 -7.53 -0.37 -15.62
CA LYS A 187 -6.87 -1.67 -15.76
C LYS A 187 -7.60 -2.65 -16.68
N GLY A 188 -8.87 -2.41 -17.05
CA GLY A 188 -9.61 -3.24 -18.01
C GLY A 188 -9.70 -4.74 -17.69
N GLY A 189 -9.61 -5.13 -16.41
CA GLY A 189 -9.53 -6.53 -15.98
C GLY A 189 -8.11 -7.12 -15.84
N ARG A 190 -7.04 -6.35 -16.09
CA ARG A 190 -5.65 -6.80 -15.90
C ARG A 190 -5.40 -7.21 -14.43
N LYS A 191 -5.05 -8.48 -14.24
CA LYS A 191 -4.63 -9.02 -12.93
C LYS A 191 -3.39 -8.31 -12.39
N PRO A 192 -3.22 -8.27 -11.05
CA PRO A 192 -1.95 -7.89 -10.42
C PRO A 192 -0.77 -8.71 -10.95
N ASP A 193 0.39 -8.07 -11.04
CA ASP A 193 1.67 -8.74 -11.32
C ASP A 193 2.20 -9.53 -10.11
N GLY A 194 1.63 -9.28 -8.93
CA GLY A 194 1.88 -9.94 -7.65
C GLY A 194 0.83 -9.52 -6.61
N MET A 195 0.77 -10.24 -5.50
CA MET A 195 -0.13 -9.99 -4.38
C MET A 195 0.60 -10.25 -3.06
N CYS A 196 0.32 -9.46 -2.03
CA CYS A 196 0.54 -9.88 -0.64
C CYS A 196 -0.81 -10.17 0.04
N LEU A 197 -0.89 -11.33 0.69
CA LEU A 197 -2.03 -11.78 1.48
C LEU A 197 -1.67 -11.72 2.96
N VAL A 198 -2.59 -11.24 3.78
CA VAL A 198 -2.30 -10.77 5.15
C VAL A 198 -3.40 -11.17 6.10
N VAL A 199 -3.02 -11.75 7.24
CA VAL A 199 -3.90 -12.11 8.37
C VAL A 199 -3.23 -11.73 9.69
N GLY A 200 -3.98 -11.66 10.78
CA GLY A 200 -3.44 -11.31 12.09
C GLY A 200 -4.48 -11.08 13.18
N SER A 201 -4.02 -10.71 14.37
CA SER A 201 -4.87 -10.29 15.48
C SER A 201 -4.18 -9.27 16.39
N CYS A 202 -4.98 -8.40 17.00
CA CYS A 202 -4.56 -7.57 18.13
C CYS A 202 -5.06 -8.24 19.40
N ALA A 203 -4.20 -8.38 20.39
CA ALA A 203 -4.55 -9.01 21.65
C ALA A 203 -3.89 -8.31 22.85
N HIS A 204 -4.55 -8.39 24.00
CA HIS A 204 -4.06 -7.94 25.29
C HIS A 204 -3.52 -9.12 26.10
N GLY A 205 -2.49 -8.89 26.90
CA GLY A 205 -1.89 -9.89 27.82
C GLY A 205 -0.38 -10.09 27.68
N PHE A 206 0.28 -9.36 26.78
CA PHE A 206 1.72 -9.48 26.54
C PHE A 206 2.52 -8.85 27.69
N LYS A 207 3.15 -9.71 28.52
CA LYS A 207 3.89 -9.32 29.72
C LYS A 207 5.18 -8.55 29.41
N GLU A 208 5.86 -8.90 28.32
CA GLU A 208 6.96 -8.14 27.74
C GLU A 208 6.58 -7.75 26.30
N ASN A 209 6.63 -6.45 26.03
CA ASN A 209 6.11 -5.85 24.79
C ASN A 209 6.80 -4.49 24.51
N SER A 210 8.10 -4.44 24.75
CA SER A 210 8.96 -3.28 24.47
C SER A 210 9.68 -3.38 23.11
N SER A 211 9.78 -4.59 22.54
CA SER A 211 10.41 -4.83 21.24
C SER A 211 9.48 -4.53 20.06
N SER A 212 10.12 -4.16 18.96
CA SER A 212 9.56 -3.67 17.69
C SER A 212 10.59 -3.88 16.59
N ASP A 213 10.11 -3.96 15.35
CA ASP A 213 10.53 -5.07 14.50
C ASP A 213 10.29 -4.75 12.94
N VAL A 214 11.07 -5.28 11.95
CA VAL A 214 10.98 -5.00 10.47
C VAL A 214 10.62 -6.13 9.43
N ILE A 215 10.92 -7.45 9.57
CA ILE A 215 10.31 -8.62 8.83
C ILE A 215 10.64 -10.04 9.43
N TYR A 216 9.65 -10.88 9.84
CA TYR A 216 9.90 -12.23 10.45
C TYR A 216 9.80 -13.40 9.47
N SER A 217 10.47 -14.55 9.71
CA SER A 217 10.30 -15.77 8.89
C SER A 217 10.75 -17.11 9.55
N SER A 218 10.08 -17.58 10.62
CA SER A 218 10.45 -18.86 11.29
C SER A 218 10.34 -20.13 10.45
N SER A 219 9.52 -20.11 9.40
CA SER A 219 9.20 -21.29 8.59
C SER A 219 10.05 -21.33 7.32
N SER A 220 10.50 -22.52 6.92
CA SER A 220 10.77 -22.80 5.49
C SER A 220 9.46 -22.66 4.68
N VAL A 221 9.56 -22.62 3.35
CA VAL A 221 8.39 -22.73 2.46
C VAL A 221 7.51 -23.92 2.89
N THR A 222 6.23 -23.65 3.13
CA THR A 222 5.25 -24.59 3.65
C THR A 222 4.02 -24.67 2.74
N LYS A 223 3.18 -25.70 2.88
CA LYS A 223 1.94 -25.84 2.12
C LYS A 223 0.76 -25.31 2.92
N VAL A 224 0.02 -24.35 2.36
CA VAL A 224 -1.24 -23.81 2.90
C VAL A 224 -2.30 -23.97 1.83
N ALA A 225 -3.41 -24.62 2.18
CA ALA A 225 -4.35 -25.22 1.22
C ALA A 225 -3.59 -26.00 0.13
N ASP A 226 -3.65 -25.58 -1.14
CA ASP A 226 -2.92 -26.17 -2.27
C ASP A 226 -1.73 -25.33 -2.81
N ALA A 227 -1.33 -24.28 -2.09
CA ALA A 227 -0.15 -23.50 -2.44
C ALA A 227 1.06 -23.78 -1.55
N ASN A 228 2.24 -23.80 -2.17
CA ASN A 228 3.50 -23.57 -1.47
C ASN A 228 3.66 -22.07 -1.23
N VAL A 229 3.81 -21.66 0.03
CA VAL A 229 3.91 -20.26 0.47
C VAL A 229 5.12 -20.06 1.38
N GLN A 230 5.67 -18.84 1.36
CA GLN A 230 6.64 -18.41 2.36
C GLN A 230 5.90 -17.51 3.34
N LEU A 231 5.71 -18.01 4.56
CA LEU A 231 5.05 -17.27 5.62
C LEU A 231 6.07 -16.37 6.30
N PHE A 232 5.72 -15.11 6.39
CA PHE A 232 6.44 -14.07 7.10
C PHE A 232 5.53 -13.50 8.20
N TRP A 233 6.10 -12.86 9.22
CA TRP A 233 5.32 -12.29 10.32
C TRP A 233 5.68 -10.85 10.66
N GLU A 234 4.71 -10.17 11.28
CA GLU A 234 4.83 -8.79 11.74
C GLU A 234 4.18 -8.61 13.13
N ALA A 235 4.85 -8.03 14.14
CA ALA A 235 4.35 -7.98 15.53
C ALA A 235 4.75 -6.72 16.33
N PHE A 236 3.79 -5.91 16.78
CA PHE A 236 4.06 -4.58 17.37
C PHE A 236 3.28 -4.23 18.64
N PRO A 237 3.88 -3.46 19.57
CA PRO A 237 3.15 -2.77 20.63
C PRO A 237 2.08 -1.85 20.04
N ALA A 238 0.87 -1.93 20.57
CA ALA A 238 -0.27 -1.17 20.09
C ALA A 238 -0.44 0.15 20.84
N GLY A 239 -0.82 1.21 20.12
CA GLY A 239 -1.18 2.51 20.72
C GLY A 239 -2.43 2.51 21.63
N SER A 240 -3.00 1.33 21.93
CA SER A 240 -4.12 1.12 22.85
C SER A 240 -3.69 0.80 24.29
N GLY A 241 -2.54 0.17 24.51
CA GLY A 241 -2.06 -0.17 25.85
C GLY A 241 -0.67 -0.85 25.84
N PRO A 242 0.11 -0.78 26.95
CA PRO A 242 1.45 -1.35 26.99
C PRO A 242 1.48 -2.89 26.93
N LEU A 243 0.41 -3.56 27.35
CA LEU A 243 0.26 -5.02 27.28
C LEU A 243 -0.45 -5.49 26.00
N ASP A 244 -0.74 -4.57 25.08
CA ASP A 244 -1.43 -4.85 23.82
C ASP A 244 -0.41 -5.00 22.70
N ARG A 245 -0.40 -6.14 22.01
CA ARG A 245 0.43 -6.37 20.82
C ARG A 245 -0.49 -6.70 19.65
N THR A 246 -0.15 -6.23 18.44
CA THR A 246 -0.77 -6.74 17.21
C THR A 246 0.21 -7.55 16.41
N THR A 247 -0.17 -8.78 16.09
CA THR A 247 0.62 -9.76 15.36
C THR A 247 -0.06 -10.08 14.02
N TYR A 248 0.75 -10.38 13.01
CA TYR A 248 0.37 -10.70 11.64
C TYR A 248 1.16 -11.87 11.12
N MET A 249 0.57 -12.55 10.14
CA MET A 249 1.29 -13.40 9.21
C MET A 249 0.90 -13.00 7.79
N PHE A 250 1.86 -12.99 6.87
CA PHE A 250 1.64 -12.64 5.48
C PHE A 250 2.46 -13.52 4.52
N THR A 251 2.06 -13.55 3.25
CA THR A 251 2.81 -14.20 2.17
C THR A 251 2.71 -13.38 0.89
N TYR A 252 3.81 -13.34 0.14
CA TYR A 252 3.79 -12.93 -1.27
C TYR A 252 3.31 -14.11 -2.13
N THR A 253 2.47 -13.84 -3.14
CA THR A 253 1.99 -14.82 -4.10
C THR A 253 1.64 -14.16 -5.45
N GLU A 254 1.33 -14.98 -6.45
CA GLU A 254 0.73 -14.55 -7.72
C GLU A 254 -0.78 -14.88 -7.72
N PRO A 255 -1.62 -14.17 -8.50
CA PRO A 255 -3.05 -14.43 -8.60
C PRO A 255 -3.36 -15.69 -9.42
N GLN A 256 -3.19 -16.85 -8.80
CA GLN A 256 -3.36 -18.19 -9.37
C GLN A 256 -4.51 -18.93 -8.65
N SER A 257 -5.21 -19.84 -9.33
CA SER A 257 -6.36 -20.57 -8.78
C SER A 257 -6.03 -21.55 -7.64
N THR A 258 -4.75 -21.81 -7.37
CA THR A 258 -4.28 -22.61 -6.24
C THR A 258 -3.81 -21.78 -5.05
N SER A 259 -3.77 -20.44 -5.17
CA SER A 259 -3.36 -19.55 -4.07
C SER A 259 -4.34 -19.63 -2.90
N PRO A 260 -3.86 -19.54 -1.65
CA PRO A 260 -4.70 -19.76 -0.47
C PRO A 260 -5.67 -18.58 -0.27
N SER A 261 -6.78 -18.84 0.40
CA SER A 261 -7.65 -17.79 0.93
C SER A 261 -7.02 -17.14 2.17
N LEU A 262 -7.58 -16.00 2.57
CA LEU A 262 -7.30 -15.39 3.87
C LEU A 262 -7.83 -16.25 5.01
N GLU A 263 -8.87 -17.05 4.81
CA GLU A 263 -9.32 -18.01 5.81
C GLU A 263 -8.32 -19.15 6.05
N ASP A 264 -7.75 -19.74 4.98
CA ASP A 264 -6.69 -20.75 5.08
C ASP A 264 -5.47 -20.20 5.81
N LEU A 265 -5.05 -18.97 5.46
CA LEU A 265 -3.95 -18.28 6.12
C LEU A 265 -4.29 -17.95 7.58
N LEU A 266 -5.55 -17.59 7.89
CA LEU A 266 -5.96 -17.27 9.25
C LEU A 266 -6.01 -18.52 10.15
N GLU A 267 -6.35 -19.70 9.61
CA GLU A 267 -6.18 -20.95 10.34
C GLU A 267 -4.71 -21.21 10.71
N GLU A 268 -3.80 -21.08 9.74
CA GLU A 268 -2.36 -21.28 9.97
C GLU A 268 -1.78 -20.22 10.92
N TYR A 269 -2.29 -18.98 10.87
CA TYR A 269 -1.98 -17.94 11.84
C TYR A 269 -2.27 -18.41 13.27
N TRP A 270 -3.47 -18.91 13.57
CA TRP A 270 -3.79 -19.38 14.93
C TRP A 270 -2.98 -20.60 15.38
N LYS A 271 -2.60 -21.48 14.44
CA LYS A 271 -1.75 -22.66 14.72
C LYS A 271 -0.31 -22.27 15.07
N LEU A 272 0.22 -21.22 14.45
CA LEU A 272 1.64 -20.84 14.53
C LEU A 272 1.92 -19.66 15.47
N MET A 273 0.96 -18.76 15.68
CA MET A 273 1.12 -17.52 16.48
C MET A 273 1.61 -17.78 17.92
N PRO A 274 1.12 -18.80 18.67
CA PRO A 274 1.62 -19.09 20.02
C PRO A 274 3.12 -19.43 20.06
N LYS A 275 3.61 -20.13 19.02
CA LYS A 275 5.03 -20.48 18.88
C LYS A 275 5.88 -19.27 18.50
N TYR A 276 5.35 -18.35 17.68
CA TYR A 276 6.04 -17.11 17.32
C TYR A 276 6.15 -16.16 18.52
N GLN A 277 5.04 -15.91 19.21
CA GLN A 277 4.98 -14.93 20.32
C GLN A 277 5.38 -15.51 21.68
N GLY A 278 5.58 -16.83 21.81
CA GLY A 278 6.02 -17.47 23.05
C GLY A 278 4.98 -17.50 24.18
N VAL A 279 3.69 -17.42 23.84
CA VAL A 279 2.56 -17.25 24.78
C VAL A 279 1.36 -18.09 24.37
N SER A 280 0.56 -18.59 25.32
CA SER A 280 -0.67 -19.32 24.99
C SER A 280 -1.78 -18.39 24.50
N LEU A 281 -2.67 -18.88 23.61
CA LEU A 281 -3.89 -18.14 23.26
C LEU A 281 -4.83 -17.98 24.47
N ASP A 282 -4.79 -18.91 25.43
CA ASP A 282 -5.60 -18.84 26.66
C ASP A 282 -5.12 -17.74 27.63
N GLU A 283 -3.92 -17.20 27.44
CA GLU A 283 -3.39 -16.06 28.19
C GLU A 283 -3.72 -14.70 27.53
N LEU A 284 -4.39 -14.70 26.37
CA LEU A 284 -4.58 -13.52 25.53
C LEU A 284 -6.06 -13.18 25.29
N GLU A 285 -6.45 -11.94 25.57
CA GLU A 285 -7.74 -11.41 25.14
C GLU A 285 -7.63 -10.92 23.69
N ILE A 286 -8.27 -11.62 22.75
CA ILE A 286 -8.28 -11.24 21.33
C ILE A 286 -9.21 -10.04 21.10
N LEU A 287 -8.64 -8.84 21.16
CA LEU A 287 -9.34 -7.56 20.95
C LEU A 287 -9.94 -7.42 19.55
N ARG A 288 -9.30 -8.00 18.51
CA ARG A 288 -9.76 -8.00 17.11
C ARG A 288 -8.93 -8.93 16.22
N VAL A 289 -9.54 -9.38 15.12
CA VAL A 289 -8.86 -10.01 13.98
C VAL A 289 -8.64 -8.96 12.89
N VAL A 290 -7.58 -9.11 12.12
CA VAL A 290 -7.18 -8.21 11.03
C VAL A 290 -6.74 -9.02 9.81
N TYR A 291 -7.02 -8.52 8.62
CA TYR A 291 -6.61 -9.15 7.36
C TYR A 291 -6.70 -8.17 6.19
N GLY A 292 -6.06 -8.50 5.07
CA GLY A 292 -6.03 -7.67 3.87
C GLY A 292 -5.36 -8.34 2.68
N ILE A 293 -5.60 -7.82 1.48
CA ILE A 293 -4.86 -8.19 0.26
C ILE A 293 -4.34 -6.92 -0.41
N PHE A 294 -3.10 -6.97 -0.90
CA PHE A 294 -2.35 -5.81 -1.41
C PHE A 294 -1.76 -6.12 -2.80
N PRO A 295 -2.42 -5.67 -3.89
CA PRO A 295 -2.00 -5.98 -5.26
C PRO A 295 -0.83 -5.11 -5.71
N THR A 296 0.11 -5.68 -6.46
CA THR A 296 1.25 -4.95 -7.05
C THR A 296 1.25 -5.09 -8.57
N TYR A 297 1.76 -4.06 -9.26
CA TYR A 297 1.81 -3.97 -10.71
C TYR A 297 3.23 -3.56 -11.15
N LYS A 298 3.75 -4.16 -12.22
CA LYS A 298 5.11 -3.85 -12.72
C LYS A 298 5.17 -2.50 -13.45
N ASN A 299 4.07 -2.13 -14.09
CA ASN A 299 3.88 -0.79 -14.64
C ASN A 299 3.30 0.12 -13.56
N SER A 300 4.17 0.76 -12.79
CA SER A 300 3.85 1.75 -11.76
C SER A 300 4.94 2.84 -11.65
N PRO A 301 4.62 4.05 -11.16
CA PRO A 301 3.28 4.56 -10.84
C PRO A 301 2.39 4.62 -12.08
N LEU A 302 1.09 4.49 -11.86
CA LEU A 302 0.08 4.55 -12.92
C LEU A 302 0.12 5.93 -13.60
N GLN A 303 0.18 5.94 -14.93
CA GLN A 303 -0.01 7.14 -15.73
C GLN A 303 -1.49 7.57 -15.64
N ALA A 304 -1.75 8.88 -15.65
CA ALA A 304 -3.11 9.41 -15.60
C ALA A 304 -3.83 9.08 -16.92
N ALA A 305 -4.83 8.19 -16.84
CA ALA A 305 -5.54 7.70 -18.03
C ALA A 305 -6.61 8.65 -18.57
N PHE A 306 -6.91 9.73 -17.85
CA PHE A 306 -7.94 10.71 -18.20
C PHE A 306 -7.47 12.12 -17.81
N ASP A 307 -7.88 13.11 -18.59
CA ASP A 307 -7.71 14.51 -18.21
C ASP A 307 -8.53 14.83 -16.94
N ARG A 308 -8.06 15.79 -16.15
CA ARG A 308 -8.70 16.25 -14.90
C ARG A 308 -8.94 15.14 -13.86
N VAL A 309 -8.25 13.98 -13.95
CA VAL A 309 -8.29 12.89 -12.95
C VAL A 309 -6.89 12.34 -12.64
N LEU A 310 -6.44 12.47 -11.39
CA LEU A 310 -5.13 12.00 -10.91
C LEU A 310 -5.27 10.89 -9.84
N GLN A 311 -4.62 9.73 -10.04
CA GLN A 311 -4.55 8.69 -9.01
C GLN A 311 -3.49 9.01 -7.94
N PHE A 312 -3.79 8.70 -6.68
CA PHE A 312 -2.98 9.06 -5.51
C PHE A 312 -2.97 7.94 -4.44
N GLY A 313 -1.90 7.89 -3.64
CA GLY A 313 -1.67 6.83 -2.65
C GLY A 313 -1.70 5.44 -3.30
N ASP A 314 -2.25 4.45 -2.61
CA ASP A 314 -2.50 3.09 -3.11
C ASP A 314 -3.12 3.05 -4.52
N ALA A 315 -4.01 3.99 -4.89
CA ALA A 315 -4.67 3.99 -6.20
C ALA A 315 -3.70 4.30 -7.35
N SER A 316 -2.61 5.05 -7.08
CA SER A 316 -1.54 5.30 -8.06
C SER A 316 -0.61 4.09 -8.27
N GLY A 317 -0.68 3.08 -7.40
CA GLY A 317 0.24 1.95 -7.42
C GLY A 317 1.68 2.28 -7.01
N ILE A 318 1.95 3.47 -6.43
CA ILE A 318 3.28 3.92 -5.96
C ILE A 318 3.76 3.26 -4.64
N GLN A 319 3.11 2.16 -4.26
CA GLN A 319 3.48 1.31 -3.14
C GLN A 319 4.59 0.34 -3.59
N SER A 320 5.68 0.24 -2.82
CA SER A 320 6.77 -0.69 -3.13
C SER A 320 6.26 -2.13 -3.19
N PRO A 321 6.71 -2.97 -4.13
CA PRO A 321 6.27 -4.36 -4.19
C PRO A 321 6.85 -5.24 -3.07
N VAL A 322 7.82 -4.72 -2.32
CA VAL A 322 8.29 -5.30 -1.04
C VAL A 322 7.57 -4.63 0.12
N SER A 323 7.62 -3.30 0.20
CA SER A 323 7.19 -2.58 1.39
C SER A 323 5.70 -2.25 1.45
N PHE A 324 4.92 -2.39 0.37
CA PHE A 324 3.50 -1.98 0.25
C PHE A 324 3.13 -0.60 0.84
N GLY A 325 4.12 0.25 1.14
CA GLY A 325 4.02 1.28 2.16
C GLY A 325 3.47 2.59 1.65
N GLY A 326 2.18 2.59 1.26
CA GLY A 326 1.48 3.76 0.70
C GLY A 326 1.67 5.04 1.54
N PHE A 327 1.66 4.94 2.88
CA PHE A 327 1.85 6.09 3.76
C PHE A 327 3.30 6.60 3.84
N GLY A 328 4.29 5.71 3.80
CA GLY A 328 5.70 6.09 3.76
C GLY A 328 6.07 6.75 2.43
N SER A 329 5.57 6.21 1.33
CA SER A 329 5.70 6.81 -0.01
C SER A 329 5.02 8.19 -0.06
N LEU A 330 3.76 8.29 0.42
CA LEU A 330 3.03 9.55 0.54
C LEU A 330 3.82 10.60 1.32
N THR A 331 4.20 10.33 2.57
CA THR A 331 4.78 11.35 3.44
C THR A 331 6.16 11.83 2.97
N ARG A 332 6.94 10.97 2.31
CA ARG A 332 8.17 11.38 1.58
C ARG A 332 7.91 12.29 0.37
N HIS A 333 6.73 12.22 -0.25
CA HIS A 333 6.43 12.91 -1.51
C HIS A 333 5.35 14.02 -1.42
N LEU A 334 4.67 14.17 -0.28
CA LEU A 334 3.55 15.10 -0.07
C LEU A 334 3.87 16.56 -0.44
N GLY A 335 5.08 17.04 -0.13
CA GLY A 335 5.54 18.38 -0.53
C GLY A 335 5.65 18.54 -2.05
N ARG A 336 6.32 17.60 -2.72
CA ARG A 336 6.45 17.60 -4.20
C ARG A 336 5.08 17.47 -4.89
N LEU A 337 4.22 16.58 -4.40
CA LEU A 337 2.89 16.34 -4.96
C LEU A 337 1.98 17.56 -4.79
N SER A 338 1.90 18.14 -3.60
CA SER A 338 1.05 19.32 -3.35
C SER A 338 1.58 20.60 -4.03
N ASN A 339 2.89 20.71 -4.29
CA ASN A 339 3.44 21.75 -5.15
C ASN A 339 3.04 21.54 -6.62
N GLY A 340 3.37 20.38 -7.20
CA GLY A 340 3.08 20.11 -8.61
C GLY A 340 1.59 20.13 -8.96
N ILE A 341 0.70 19.68 -8.06
CA ILE A 341 -0.76 19.78 -8.24
C ILE A 341 -1.23 21.24 -8.21
N TYR A 342 -0.63 22.08 -7.35
CA TYR A 342 -0.94 23.51 -7.30
C TYR A 342 -0.48 24.21 -8.59
N GLU A 343 0.75 23.96 -9.03
CA GLU A 343 1.32 24.48 -10.28
C GLU A 343 0.50 24.03 -11.50
N ALA A 344 0.03 22.77 -11.52
CA ALA A 344 -0.82 22.25 -12.59
C ALA A 344 -2.22 22.89 -12.63
N ILE A 345 -2.79 23.27 -11.48
CA ILE A 345 -4.09 23.96 -11.43
C ILE A 345 -3.96 25.44 -11.80
N ASP A 346 -2.87 26.10 -11.37
CA ASP A 346 -2.58 27.49 -11.69
C ASP A 346 -2.39 27.68 -13.21
N GLY A 347 -1.63 26.79 -13.85
CA GLY A 347 -1.41 26.78 -15.30
C GLY A 347 -2.45 26.03 -16.16
N ASP A 348 -3.52 25.48 -15.56
CA ASP A 348 -4.47 24.51 -16.17
C ASP A 348 -3.82 23.34 -16.94
N LEU A 349 -2.63 22.90 -16.51
CA LEU A 349 -1.90 21.73 -17.01
C LEU A 349 -2.52 20.42 -16.47
N LEU A 350 -3.83 20.28 -16.71
CA LEU A 350 -4.68 19.23 -16.16
C LEU A 350 -5.05 18.17 -17.21
N ASP A 351 -4.34 18.14 -18.34
CA ASP A 351 -4.36 17.02 -19.29
C ASP A 351 -3.66 15.77 -18.72
N SER A 352 -3.95 14.62 -19.33
CA SER A 352 -3.44 13.30 -18.92
C SER A 352 -1.90 13.16 -19.01
N ASP A 353 -1.22 13.82 -19.94
CA ASP A 353 0.25 13.78 -20.04
C ASP A 353 0.90 14.66 -18.95
N SER A 354 0.39 15.87 -18.73
CA SER A 354 0.82 16.74 -17.63
C SER A 354 0.59 16.11 -16.26
N LEU A 355 -0.60 15.56 -15.99
CA LEU A 355 -0.92 14.88 -14.74
C LEU A 355 -0.05 13.64 -14.49
N SER A 356 0.33 12.91 -15.55
CA SER A 356 1.19 11.71 -15.44
C SER A 356 2.58 12.01 -14.85
N LYS A 357 3.12 13.22 -15.07
CA LYS A 357 4.43 13.66 -14.55
C LYS A 357 4.42 13.92 -13.03
N LEU A 358 3.24 14.06 -12.42
CA LEU A 358 3.08 14.40 -11.01
C LEU A 358 3.43 13.24 -10.07
N ASN A 359 3.06 11.99 -10.40
CA ASN A 359 3.42 10.85 -9.55
C ASN A 359 4.92 10.51 -9.71
N PRO A 360 5.73 10.51 -8.62
CA PRO A 360 7.16 10.27 -8.75
C PRO A 360 7.45 8.82 -9.17
N TYR A 361 8.20 8.66 -10.27
CA TYR A 361 8.75 7.36 -10.66
C TYR A 361 9.65 6.81 -9.56
N MET A 362 9.58 5.50 -9.29
CA MET A 362 10.47 4.79 -8.35
C MET A 362 11.65 4.19 -9.13
N PRO A 363 12.87 4.77 -9.10
CA PRO A 363 14.00 4.29 -9.89
C PRO A 363 14.49 2.90 -9.45
N ASN A 364 14.12 2.48 -8.23
CA ASN A 364 14.39 1.19 -7.65
C ASN A 364 13.31 0.12 -7.91
N LEU A 365 12.21 0.43 -8.62
CA LEU A 365 11.07 -0.47 -8.76
C LEU A 365 11.45 -1.85 -9.29
N SER A 366 12.36 -1.92 -10.28
CA SER A 366 12.89 -3.17 -10.83
C SER A 366 13.67 -4.00 -9.79
N ALA A 367 14.45 -3.35 -8.92
CA ALA A 367 15.14 -4.01 -7.82
C ALA A 367 14.16 -4.50 -6.74
N SER A 368 13.16 -3.69 -6.37
CA SER A 368 12.10 -4.10 -5.44
C SER A 368 11.32 -5.32 -5.99
N TRP A 369 11.03 -5.37 -7.29
CA TRP A 369 10.43 -6.55 -7.93
C TRP A 369 11.34 -7.78 -7.90
N LEU A 370 12.66 -7.61 -8.01
CA LEU A 370 13.61 -8.71 -7.87
C LEU A 370 13.58 -9.30 -6.44
N PHE A 371 13.56 -8.44 -5.42
CA PHE A 371 13.43 -8.85 -4.02
C PHE A 371 12.08 -9.54 -3.75
N GLN A 372 10.96 -8.96 -4.18
CA GLN A 372 9.61 -9.54 -4.04
C GLN A 372 9.53 -10.94 -4.65
N ARG A 373 10.10 -11.14 -5.85
CA ARG A 373 10.14 -12.46 -6.52
C ARG A 373 11.08 -13.46 -5.87
N ALA A 374 12.14 -12.99 -5.21
CA ALA A 374 13.04 -13.84 -4.44
C ALA A 374 12.46 -14.26 -3.07
N MET A 375 11.55 -13.46 -2.51
CA MET A 375 10.83 -13.74 -1.25
C MET A 375 9.53 -14.54 -1.45
N SER A 376 8.93 -14.46 -2.63
CA SER A 376 7.77 -15.29 -3.01
C SER A 376 8.17 -16.76 -3.12
N ALA A 377 7.34 -17.67 -2.61
CA ALA A 377 7.48 -19.10 -2.89
C ALA A 377 7.03 -19.43 -4.33
N LYS A 378 7.48 -20.58 -4.85
CA LYS A 378 7.05 -21.12 -6.15
C LYS A 378 6.45 -22.51 -5.98
N GLN A 379 5.46 -22.82 -6.82
CA GLN A 379 4.86 -24.15 -6.90
C GLN A 379 5.80 -25.22 -7.49
N LYS A 380 6.89 -24.82 -8.16
CA LYS A 380 7.96 -25.73 -8.63
C LYS A 380 9.20 -25.57 -7.75
N LEU A 381 9.56 -26.65 -7.06
CA LEU A 381 10.61 -26.72 -6.04
C LEU A 381 12.01 -26.96 -6.66
N ASP A 382 12.41 -26.13 -7.64
CA ASP A 382 13.76 -26.17 -8.26
C ASP A 382 14.85 -25.55 -7.34
N VAL A 383 14.48 -25.20 -6.11
CA VAL A 383 15.23 -24.46 -5.09
C VAL A 383 14.83 -24.98 -3.70
N SER A 384 15.73 -24.96 -2.72
CA SER A 384 15.46 -25.44 -1.34
C SER A 384 14.29 -24.70 -0.67
N PRO A 385 13.40 -25.38 0.08
CA PRO A 385 12.40 -24.72 0.93
C PRO A 385 12.98 -23.74 1.97
N SER A 386 14.27 -23.87 2.34
CA SER A 386 14.96 -22.96 3.25
C SER A 386 15.55 -21.71 2.59
N PHE A 387 15.51 -21.60 1.25
CA PHE A 387 16.25 -20.60 0.48
C PHE A 387 15.92 -19.16 0.84
N THR A 388 14.65 -18.83 1.07
CA THR A 388 14.25 -17.45 1.35
C THR A 388 14.83 -16.94 2.66
N ASN A 389 14.78 -17.78 3.70
CA ASN A 389 15.36 -17.51 5.01
C ASN A 389 16.89 -17.40 4.90
N GLU A 390 17.52 -18.29 4.13
CA GLU A 390 18.95 -18.30 3.86
C GLU A 390 19.41 -17.03 3.12
N LEU A 391 18.61 -16.55 2.16
CA LEU A 391 18.87 -15.33 1.40
C LEU A 391 18.73 -14.07 2.26
N LEU A 392 17.66 -13.98 3.04
CA LEU A 392 17.42 -12.83 3.92
C LEU A 392 18.49 -12.71 4.99
N HIS A 393 18.76 -13.79 5.73
CA HIS A 393 19.82 -13.82 6.75
C HIS A 393 21.17 -13.36 6.18
N VAL A 394 21.57 -13.91 5.03
CA VAL A 394 22.87 -13.57 4.41
C VAL A 394 22.91 -12.13 3.88
N ASN A 395 21.82 -11.62 3.30
CA ASN A 395 21.70 -10.22 2.90
C ASN A 395 21.81 -9.29 4.12
N PHE A 396 21.04 -9.51 5.18
CA PHE A 396 21.03 -8.67 6.37
C PHE A 396 22.36 -8.72 7.13
N THR A 397 22.98 -9.90 7.31
CA THR A 397 24.34 -10.01 7.87
C THR A 397 25.37 -9.22 7.05
N CYS A 398 25.26 -9.24 5.72
CA CYS A 398 26.13 -8.42 4.86
C CYS A 398 25.85 -6.91 5.02
N MET A 399 24.60 -6.48 5.14
CA MET A 399 24.25 -5.08 5.37
C MET A 399 24.68 -4.58 6.76
N GLN A 400 24.51 -5.38 7.81
CA GLN A 400 24.98 -5.07 9.16
C GLN A 400 26.50 -4.91 9.20
N ARG A 401 27.25 -5.81 8.52
CA ARG A 401 28.71 -5.71 8.36
C ARG A 401 29.17 -4.49 7.52
N LEU A 402 28.28 -3.92 6.71
CA LEU A 402 28.51 -2.67 5.97
C LEU A 402 28.05 -1.40 6.72
N GLY A 403 27.34 -1.58 7.84
CA GLY A 403 26.90 -0.53 8.76
C GLY A 403 25.72 0.32 8.27
N ASP A 404 25.32 1.25 9.12
CA ASP A 404 24.18 2.17 8.96
C ASP A 404 24.04 2.84 7.58
N PRO A 405 25.12 3.29 6.89
CA PRO A 405 25.01 3.87 5.54
C PRO A 405 24.51 2.90 4.46
N VAL A 406 24.46 1.60 4.76
CA VAL A 406 23.86 0.56 3.91
C VAL A 406 22.57 0.01 4.51
N LEU A 407 22.56 -0.27 5.82
CA LEU A 407 21.42 -0.89 6.49
C LEU A 407 20.22 0.07 6.66
N ARG A 408 20.42 1.32 7.11
CA ARG A 408 19.30 2.25 7.36
C ARG A 408 18.50 2.58 6.09
N PRO A 409 19.11 2.92 4.93
CA PRO A 409 18.35 3.19 3.71
C PRO A 409 17.51 2.00 3.24
N PHE A 410 18.02 0.77 3.37
CA PHE A 410 17.29 -0.44 2.99
C PHE A 410 16.07 -0.67 3.89
N LEU A 411 16.23 -0.58 5.21
CA LEU A 411 15.15 -0.66 6.19
C LEU A 411 14.14 0.51 6.10
N GLN A 412 14.45 1.53 5.30
CA GLN A 412 13.57 2.67 4.99
C GLN A 412 12.97 2.60 3.57
N ASP A 413 13.09 1.45 2.88
CA ASP A 413 12.63 1.21 1.49
C ASP A 413 13.29 2.15 0.44
N VAL A 414 14.42 2.75 0.81
CA VAL A 414 15.26 3.61 -0.05
C VAL A 414 16.42 2.76 -0.59
N ILE A 415 16.13 1.91 -1.57
CA ILE A 415 17.14 1.09 -2.25
C ILE A 415 18.05 1.98 -3.10
N GLN A 416 19.27 2.22 -2.61
CA GLN A 416 20.30 3.00 -3.31
C GLN A 416 21.30 2.08 -4.02
N PHE A 417 21.74 2.46 -5.23
CA PHE A 417 22.66 1.66 -6.05
C PHE A 417 23.98 1.31 -5.35
N GLY A 418 24.64 2.29 -4.70
CA GLY A 418 25.92 2.07 -4.01
C GLY A 418 25.83 1.05 -2.86
N PRO A 419 24.94 1.25 -1.88
CA PRO A 419 24.57 0.25 -0.88
C PRO A 419 24.22 -1.13 -1.45
N LEU A 420 23.32 -1.19 -2.45
CA LEU A 420 22.91 -2.46 -3.07
C LEU A 420 24.09 -3.22 -3.69
N ALA A 421 24.95 -2.52 -4.44
CA ALA A 421 26.13 -3.11 -5.07
C ALA A 421 27.15 -3.63 -4.03
N LYS A 422 27.36 -2.91 -2.92
CA LYS A 422 28.20 -3.35 -1.81
C LYS A 422 27.64 -4.62 -1.15
N THR A 423 26.34 -4.66 -0.86
CA THR A 423 25.67 -5.83 -0.28
C THR A 423 25.80 -7.04 -1.20
N LEU A 424 25.43 -6.91 -2.48
CA LEU A 424 25.49 -8.02 -3.44
C LEU A 424 26.93 -8.54 -3.64
N GLY A 425 27.92 -7.65 -3.73
CA GLY A 425 29.34 -8.04 -3.80
C GLY A 425 29.79 -8.82 -2.55
N LEU A 426 29.38 -8.39 -1.36
CA LEU A 426 29.71 -9.07 -0.10
C LEU A 426 28.98 -10.42 0.05
N VAL A 427 27.75 -10.53 -0.45
CA VAL A 427 26.99 -11.81 -0.55
C VAL A 427 27.68 -12.78 -1.52
N MET A 428 28.14 -12.30 -2.68
CA MET A 428 28.89 -13.11 -3.65
C MET A 428 30.22 -13.64 -3.09
N LEU A 429 30.89 -12.87 -2.22
CA LEU A 429 32.13 -13.30 -1.55
C LEU A 429 31.88 -14.28 -0.41
N ASN A 430 30.91 -14.01 0.47
CA ASN A 430 30.66 -14.85 1.64
C ASN A 430 29.88 -16.14 1.31
N LYS A 431 29.03 -16.13 0.26
CA LYS A 431 28.13 -17.26 -0.05
C LYS A 431 27.79 -17.39 -1.55
N PRO A 432 28.78 -17.57 -2.45
CA PRO A 432 28.55 -17.65 -3.90
C PRO A 432 27.54 -18.74 -4.32
N GLN A 433 27.39 -19.79 -3.51
CA GLN A 433 26.48 -20.91 -3.76
C GLN A 433 25.00 -20.51 -3.81
N ILE A 434 24.62 -19.35 -3.24
CA ILE A 434 23.24 -18.86 -3.24
C ILE A 434 22.84 -18.22 -4.59
N ILE A 435 23.81 -17.74 -5.36
CA ILE A 435 23.59 -16.96 -6.59
C ILE A 435 22.81 -17.76 -7.66
N PRO A 436 23.14 -19.03 -7.98
CA PRO A 436 22.34 -19.84 -8.92
C PRO A 436 20.88 -20.04 -8.47
N SER A 437 20.62 -20.05 -7.17
CA SER A 437 19.26 -20.15 -6.61
C SER A 437 18.50 -18.83 -6.73
N ILE A 438 19.15 -17.68 -6.53
CA ILE A 438 18.56 -16.36 -6.86
C ILE A 438 18.19 -16.29 -8.34
N PHE A 439 19.06 -16.73 -9.24
CA PHE A 439 18.78 -16.75 -10.68
C PHE A 439 17.60 -17.67 -11.03
N ARG A 440 17.48 -18.87 -10.44
CA ARG A 440 16.31 -19.75 -10.60
C ARG A 440 15.03 -19.14 -10.04
N GLN A 441 15.09 -18.52 -8.85
CA GLN A 441 13.91 -17.97 -8.19
C GLN A 441 13.42 -16.69 -8.87
N ALA A 442 14.27 -15.67 -9.00
CA ALA A 442 13.84 -14.37 -9.50
C ALA A 442 13.77 -14.27 -11.03
N ILE A 443 14.71 -14.90 -11.77
CA ILE A 443 14.97 -14.60 -13.18
C ILE A 443 14.46 -15.69 -14.14
N PHE A 444 14.95 -16.93 -14.05
CA PHE A 444 14.69 -17.98 -15.04
C PHE A 444 13.29 -18.63 -14.98
N GLY A 445 12.42 -18.18 -14.08
CA GLY A 445 11.04 -18.67 -13.96
C GLY A 445 10.08 -18.24 -15.07
N ARG A 446 10.55 -17.98 -16.30
CA ARG A 446 9.68 -17.61 -17.43
C ARG A 446 9.03 -18.86 -18.05
N THR A 447 7.74 -19.08 -17.80
CA THR A 447 6.89 -19.69 -18.82
C THR A 447 6.77 -18.71 -20.00
N SER A 448 6.83 -19.22 -21.23
CA SER A 448 6.95 -18.38 -22.43
C SER A 448 5.63 -17.68 -22.79
N SER A 449 5.44 -16.45 -22.33
CA SER A 449 4.57 -15.45 -22.96
C SER A 449 5.43 -14.43 -23.72
N LYS A 450 5.26 -14.34 -25.05
CA LYS A 450 5.88 -13.29 -25.87
C LYS A 450 5.10 -12.00 -25.68
N ASP A 451 5.60 -11.07 -24.86
CA ASP A 451 5.20 -9.66 -24.84
C ASP A 451 6.23 -8.86 -24.00
N GLU A 452 7.34 -8.48 -24.65
CA GLU A 452 8.28 -7.49 -24.10
C GLU A 452 8.25 -6.25 -24.98
N VAL A 453 7.66 -5.17 -24.47
CA VAL A 453 7.83 -3.82 -25.01
C VAL A 453 9.24 -3.34 -24.63
N PRO A 454 10.01 -2.71 -25.54
CA PRO A 454 11.33 -2.19 -25.21
C PRO A 454 11.30 -1.17 -24.07
N VAL A 455 12.36 -1.16 -23.26
CA VAL A 455 12.60 -0.08 -22.29
C VAL A 455 13.26 1.08 -23.03
N GLU A 456 12.56 2.20 -23.18
CA GLU A 456 13.16 3.44 -23.68
C GLU A 456 14.08 4.07 -22.63
N GLU A 457 15.30 4.45 -23.04
CA GLU A 457 16.18 5.26 -22.21
C GLU A 457 15.67 6.71 -22.15
N THR A 458 15.34 7.19 -20.96
CA THR A 458 15.00 8.60 -20.70
C THR A 458 16.12 9.32 -19.92
N PRO A 459 16.23 10.66 -20.03
CA PRO A 459 17.53 11.33 -19.90
C PRO A 459 18.12 11.40 -18.48
N ARG A 460 19.45 11.49 -18.41
CA ARG A 460 20.19 11.73 -17.16
C ARG A 460 20.09 13.20 -16.75
N GLY A 461 19.37 13.49 -15.68
CA GLY A 461 19.34 14.82 -15.07
C GLY A 461 18.64 14.82 -13.72
N LEU A 462 19.39 14.92 -12.63
CA LEU A 462 18.84 15.05 -11.27
C LEU A 462 19.76 15.95 -10.43
N GLU A 463 19.42 17.24 -10.31
CA GLU A 463 20.05 18.10 -9.31
C GLU A 463 19.46 17.82 -7.92
N ILE A 464 20.33 17.77 -6.91
CA ILE A 464 19.95 17.50 -5.52
C ILE A 464 20.03 18.80 -4.72
N TRP A 465 18.90 19.48 -4.59
CA TRP A 465 18.75 20.65 -3.71
C TRP A 465 18.32 20.22 -2.31
N SER A 466 18.98 20.77 -1.28
CA SER A 466 18.78 20.36 0.12
C SER A 466 18.35 21.52 1.01
N TRP A 467 17.30 21.31 1.81
CA TRP A 467 16.77 22.27 2.79
C TRP A 467 16.35 21.55 4.09
N PRO A 468 16.46 22.18 5.28
CA PRO A 468 16.19 21.51 6.56
C PRO A 468 14.94 22.01 7.31
N ARG A 469 14.03 21.10 7.68
CA ARG A 469 13.45 20.89 9.03
C ARG A 469 12.31 19.87 8.97
N LEU A 470 12.14 19.10 10.06
CA LEU A 470 11.44 17.80 10.12
C LEU A 470 11.94 16.79 9.08
N ARG A 471 12.89 15.95 9.48
CA ARG A 471 13.15 14.66 8.83
C ARG A 471 12.42 13.58 9.62
N VAL A 472 11.25 13.17 9.16
CA VAL A 472 10.57 11.98 9.69
C VAL A 472 10.53 10.97 8.54
N VAL A 473 11.28 9.86 8.68
CA VAL A 473 11.24 8.79 7.69
C VAL A 473 10.25 7.75 8.18
N ILE A 474 9.10 7.72 7.52
CA ILE A 474 7.96 6.88 7.87
C ILE A 474 7.99 5.63 7.00
N LEU A 475 7.96 4.45 7.62
CA LEU A 475 7.68 3.20 6.94
C LEU A 475 6.63 2.44 7.73
N SER A 476 5.51 2.20 7.08
CA SER A 476 4.45 1.34 7.59
C SER A 476 4.04 0.46 6.43
N ILE A 477 4.43 -0.82 6.48
CA ILE A 477 4.36 -1.69 5.31
C ILE A 477 2.92 -2.15 5.05
N PHE A 478 2.10 -2.28 6.11
CA PHE A 478 0.65 -2.24 6.01
C PHE A 478 0.12 -0.97 6.65
N LEU A 479 -0.82 -0.32 5.99
CA LEU A 479 -1.62 0.74 6.60
C LEU A 479 -2.70 0.14 7.54
N LYS A 480 -2.44 -0.86 8.44
CA LYS A 480 -3.51 -1.62 9.19
C LYS A 480 -3.37 -2.14 10.69
N SER A 481 -2.23 -2.18 11.46
CA SER A 481 -2.00 -2.24 12.99
C SER A 481 -1.76 -0.96 13.87
N GLU A 482 -2.57 -0.59 14.89
CA GLU A 482 -2.74 0.60 15.82
C GLU A 482 -1.75 1.80 15.92
N THR A 483 -0.80 1.88 15.02
CA THR A 483 0.57 2.30 15.27
C THR A 483 1.12 2.55 13.85
N ILE A 484 0.93 3.75 13.27
CA ILE A 484 1.72 4.19 12.11
C ILE A 484 3.15 4.37 12.59
N ILE A 485 4.12 3.80 11.89
CA ILE A 485 5.45 3.64 12.47
C ILE A 485 6.44 4.55 11.78
N VAL A 486 7.11 5.34 12.60
CA VAL A 486 7.95 6.43 12.16
C VAL A 486 9.33 6.27 12.79
N THR A 487 10.35 6.60 12.01
CA THR A 487 11.69 6.85 12.58
C THR A 487 11.70 8.29 13.08
N ALA A 488 11.81 8.47 14.39
CA ALA A 488 12.12 9.76 15.00
C ALA A 488 13.63 10.06 14.90
N PHE A 489 13.98 11.34 14.72
CA PHE A 489 15.34 11.87 14.61
C PHE A 489 15.45 13.20 15.39
#